data_AF-A0A5N4DXT4-F1
#
_entry.id   AF-A0A5N4DXT4-F1
#
_cell.length_a   1.000
_cell.length_b   1.000
_cell.length_c   1.000
_cell.angle_alpha   90.00
_cell.angle_beta   90.00
_cell.angle_gamma   90.00
#
_symmetry.space_group_name_H-M   'P 1'
#
loop_
_entity.id
_entity.type
_entity.pdbx_description
1 polymer ?
#
loop_
_entity_poly.entity_id
_entity_poly.type
_entity_poly.pdbx_seq_one_letter_code
_entity_poly.pdbx_strand_id
1 'polypeptide(L)'
;MQKANGHVDGRNILVVDTPSIFEAKAQDQETYEHIGDCYLLSAPGPHVLLLVTQLGRFTEQDTVAVTKVKEVFGAGVMRHTVILFTHKEDLVGESLDDYVANTDNLQLKSLVRECGRRYCAFNNRATGEEQREQLLELMAVIERLERELDGAFYTNDLFFDAQILQQGGG
;
A
#
# COMPACT_ATOMS: atom_id res chain seq x y z
N MET A 1 -15.81 -2.34 0.18
CA MET A 1 -14.59 -2.00 0.95
C MET A 1 -14.77 -2.39 2.40
N GLN A 2 -13.69 -2.72 3.11
CA GLN A 2 -13.76 -3.02 4.54
C GLN A 2 -12.83 -2.10 5.33
N LYS A 3 -13.24 -1.71 6.54
CA LYS A 3 -12.43 -0.96 7.49
C LYS A 3 -12.09 -1.85 8.67
N ALA A 4 -10.83 -1.86 9.06
CA ALA A 4 -10.38 -2.51 10.28
C ALA A 4 -9.59 -1.51 11.13
N ASN A 5 -9.90 -1.46 12.42
CA ASN A 5 -9.14 -0.68 13.39
C ASN A 5 -8.23 -1.63 14.18
N GLY A 6 -7.01 -1.19 14.44
CA GLY A 6 -6.02 -1.89 15.24
C GLY A 6 -5.26 -0.93 16.14
N HIS A 7 -4.54 -1.50 17.10
CA HIS A 7 -3.65 -0.75 17.98
C HIS A 7 -2.30 -1.43 18.01
N VAL A 8 -1.24 -0.67 17.70
CA VAL A 8 0.15 -1.16 17.68
C VAL A 8 1.04 -0.11 18.33
N ASP A 9 1.77 -0.49 19.38
CA ASP A 9 2.74 0.37 20.10
C ASP A 9 2.22 1.78 20.43
N GLY A 10 1.00 1.88 20.97
CA GLY A 10 0.40 3.16 21.36
C GLY A 10 -0.29 3.92 20.21
N ARG A 11 -0.24 3.41 18.98
CA ARG A 11 -0.82 4.04 17.78
C ARG A 11 -2.12 3.36 17.38
N ASN A 12 -3.11 4.16 17.00
CA ASN A 12 -4.33 3.67 16.38
C ASN A 12 -4.12 3.56 14.87
N ILE A 13 -4.38 2.38 14.31
CA ILE A 13 -4.21 2.08 12.89
C ILE A 13 -5.58 1.84 12.30
N LEU A 14 -5.92 2.54 11.21
CA LEU A 14 -7.08 2.26 10.38
C LEU A 14 -6.58 1.69 9.06
N VAL A 15 -7.00 0.48 8.73
CA VAL A 15 -6.76 -0.16 7.43
C VAL A 15 -8.05 -0.12 6.62
N VAL A 16 -7.95 0.37 5.40
CA VAL A 16 -9.03 0.33 4.40
C VAL A 16 -8.64 -0.70 3.35
N ASP A 17 -9.37 -1.81 3.33
CA ASP A 17 -9.22 -2.84 2.29
C ASP A 17 -10.01 -2.43 1.05
N THR A 18 -9.29 -2.29 -0.06
CA THR A 18 -9.86 -1.94 -1.35
C THR A 18 -10.19 -3.22 -2.12
N PRO A 19 -11.42 -3.39 -2.63
CA PRO A 19 -11.72 -4.44 -3.59
C PRO A 19 -10.85 -4.29 -4.83
N SER A 20 -10.99 -5.24 -5.76
CA SER A 20 -10.30 -5.36 -7.06
C SER A 20 -10.39 -4.16 -8.03
N ILE A 21 -10.58 -2.93 -7.56
CA ILE A 21 -10.69 -1.70 -8.36
C ILE A 21 -9.42 -1.38 -9.15
N PHE A 22 -8.27 -1.88 -8.69
CA PHE A 22 -6.98 -1.70 -9.34
C PHE A 22 -6.56 -2.91 -10.19
N GLU A 23 -7.38 -3.96 -10.31
CA GLU A 23 -7.07 -5.10 -11.19
C GLU A 23 -7.21 -4.75 -12.67
N ALA A 24 -6.59 -5.51 -13.57
CA ALA A 24 -6.52 -5.27 -15.01
C ALA A 24 -7.86 -5.30 -15.79
N LYS A 25 -9.01 -5.44 -15.12
CA LYS A 25 -10.33 -5.45 -15.77
C LYS A 25 -10.72 -4.05 -16.27
N ALA A 26 -11.63 -3.98 -17.24
CA ALA A 26 -12.15 -2.71 -17.72
C ALA A 26 -12.82 -1.94 -16.57
N GLN A 27 -12.59 -0.63 -16.50
CA GLN A 27 -13.28 0.23 -15.54
C GLN A 27 -14.73 0.43 -16.01
N ASP A 28 -15.67 0.02 -15.17
CA ASP A 28 -17.10 0.24 -15.34
C ASP A 28 -17.63 1.19 -14.26
N GLN A 29 -18.93 1.46 -14.29
CA GLN A 29 -19.58 2.36 -13.33
C GLN A 29 -19.36 1.92 -11.88
N GLU A 30 -19.42 0.61 -11.60
CA GLU A 30 -19.18 0.04 -10.28
C GLU A 30 -17.73 0.31 -9.80
N THR A 31 -16.76 0.21 -10.72
CA THR A 31 -15.36 0.55 -10.42
C THR A 31 -15.20 2.01 -9.98
N TYR A 32 -15.87 2.96 -10.64
CA TYR A 32 -15.80 4.38 -10.27
C TYR A 32 -16.49 4.67 -8.93
N GLU A 33 -17.60 4.00 -8.64
CA GLU A 33 -18.27 4.10 -7.33
C GLU A 33 -17.34 3.63 -6.20
N HIS A 34 -16.67 2.49 -6.39
CA HIS A 34 -15.70 2.01 -5.42
C HIS A 34 -14.46 2.90 -5.30
N ILE A 35 -14.02 3.57 -6.37
CA ILE A 35 -12.97 4.60 -6.27
C ILE A 35 -13.46 5.75 -5.39
N GLY A 36 -14.69 6.23 -5.58
CA GLY A 36 -15.31 7.24 -4.73
C GLY A 36 -15.38 6.83 -3.26
N ASP A 37 -15.80 5.60 -2.99
CA ASP A 37 -15.77 5.00 -1.64
C ASP A 37 -14.35 4.99 -1.07
N CYS A 38 -13.33 4.69 -1.88
CA CYS A 38 -11.93 4.71 -1.46
C CYS A 38 -11.54 6.08 -0.89
N TYR A 39 -11.88 7.14 -1.62
CA TYR A 39 -11.61 8.53 -1.26
C TYR A 39 -12.34 8.93 0.02
N LEU A 40 -13.65 8.64 0.08
CA LEU A 40 -14.46 8.92 1.26
C LEU A 40 -13.94 8.17 2.49
N LEU A 41 -13.61 6.89 2.35
CA LEU A 41 -13.18 6.08 3.47
C LEU A 41 -11.79 6.43 3.99
N SER A 42 -10.94 7.02 3.14
CA SER A 42 -9.55 7.35 3.44
C SER A 42 -9.30 8.85 3.65
N ALA A 43 -10.30 9.72 3.53
CA ALA A 43 -10.18 11.15 3.80
C ALA A 43 -9.70 11.43 5.23
N PRO A 44 -8.82 12.43 5.45
CA PRO A 44 -8.33 13.44 4.49
C PRO A 44 -7.24 12.94 3.53
N GLY A 45 -6.85 11.68 3.68
CA GLY A 45 -5.91 10.99 2.82
C GLY A 45 -5.10 9.92 3.57
N PRO A 46 -4.51 8.94 2.87
CA PRO A 46 -3.74 7.88 3.51
C PRO A 46 -2.36 8.38 3.94
N HIS A 47 -1.92 7.99 5.14
CA HIS A 47 -0.51 8.14 5.55
C HIS A 47 0.40 7.23 4.72
N VAL A 48 -0.09 6.02 4.45
CA VAL A 48 0.62 4.96 3.73
C VAL A 48 -0.32 4.27 2.77
N LEU A 49 0.15 4.03 1.55
CA LEU A 49 -0.47 3.08 0.63
C LEU A 49 0.34 1.77 0.67
N LEU A 50 -0.31 0.65 0.93
CA LEU A 50 0.34 -0.66 0.87
C LEU A 50 0.06 -1.31 -0.49
N LEU A 51 1.13 -1.48 -1.28
CA LEU A 51 1.05 -2.21 -2.54
C LEU A 51 1.44 -3.67 -2.29
N VAL A 52 0.46 -4.56 -2.34
CA VAL A 52 0.64 -5.97 -2.04
C VAL A 52 0.96 -6.75 -3.31
N THR A 53 2.05 -7.51 -3.32
CA THR A 53 2.42 -8.42 -4.42
C THR A 53 2.99 -9.72 -3.87
N GLN A 54 3.00 -10.79 -4.66
CA GLN A 54 3.55 -12.08 -4.24
C GLN A 54 5.05 -12.13 -4.54
N LEU A 55 5.85 -12.58 -3.58
CA LEU A 55 7.29 -12.79 -3.77
C LEU A 55 7.54 -13.69 -4.99
N GLY A 56 8.53 -13.33 -5.81
CA GLY A 56 8.88 -14.08 -7.01
C GLY A 56 7.88 -13.95 -8.17
N ARG A 57 6.75 -13.25 -7.99
CA ARG A 57 5.64 -13.23 -8.95
C ARG A 57 5.12 -11.82 -9.23
N PHE A 58 6.03 -10.88 -9.51
CA PHE A 58 5.64 -9.57 -10.03
C PHE A 58 5.40 -9.65 -11.54
N THR A 59 4.14 -9.49 -11.96
CA THR A 59 3.67 -9.74 -13.33
C THR A 59 3.23 -8.45 -14.05
N GLU A 60 2.80 -8.60 -15.31
CA GLU A 60 2.14 -7.53 -16.05
C GLU A 60 0.86 -7.06 -15.36
N GLN A 61 0.14 -7.95 -14.66
CA GLN A 61 -1.07 -7.57 -13.92
C GLN A 61 -0.73 -6.63 -12.76
N ASP A 62 0.35 -6.90 -12.03
CA ASP A 62 0.85 -5.99 -10.98
C ASP A 62 1.26 -4.64 -11.58
N THR A 63 1.90 -4.64 -12.76
CA THR A 63 2.30 -3.41 -13.46
C THR A 63 1.08 -2.58 -13.88
N VAL A 64 0.02 -3.23 -14.38
CA VAL A 64 -1.25 -2.57 -14.69
C VAL A 64 -1.90 -2.01 -13.42
N ALA A 65 -1.87 -2.75 -12.32
CA ALA A 65 -2.41 -2.27 -11.04
C ALA A 65 -1.68 -1.05 -10.51
N VAL A 66 -0.34 -1.05 -10.55
CA VAL A 66 0.50 0.12 -10.23
C VAL A 66 0.11 1.31 -11.10
N THR A 67 -0.12 1.10 -12.39
CA THR A 67 -0.51 2.16 -13.33
C THR A 67 -1.86 2.75 -12.95
N LYS A 68 -2.86 1.91 -12.66
CA LYS A 68 -4.18 2.36 -12.21
C LYS A 68 -4.13 3.11 -10.89
N VAL A 69 -3.31 2.69 -9.94
CA VAL A 69 -3.08 3.43 -8.68
C VAL A 69 -2.59 4.86 -8.98
N LYS A 70 -1.65 5.01 -9.93
CA LYS A 70 -1.15 6.33 -10.34
C LYS A 70 -2.19 7.15 -11.11
N GLU A 71 -3.05 6.52 -11.89
CA GLU A 71 -4.15 7.19 -12.59
C GLU A 71 -5.22 7.70 -11.61
N VAL A 72 -5.57 6.88 -10.62
CA VAL A 72 -6.61 7.20 -9.63
C VAL A 72 -6.15 8.27 -8.65
N PHE A 73 -4.96 8.11 -8.08
CA PHE A 73 -4.48 9.01 -7.03
C PHE A 73 -3.58 10.12 -7.54
N GLY A 74 -2.93 9.92 -8.68
CA GLY A 74 -1.81 10.74 -9.15
C GLY A 74 -0.46 10.09 -8.83
N ALA A 75 0.54 10.31 -9.69
CA ALA A 75 1.86 9.69 -9.54
C ALA A 75 2.58 10.02 -8.20
N GLY A 76 2.22 11.15 -7.56
CA GLY A 76 2.76 11.57 -6.27
C GLY A 76 2.49 10.58 -5.12
N VAL A 77 1.47 9.72 -5.24
CA VAL A 77 1.11 8.73 -4.22
C VAL A 77 2.22 7.70 -3.99
N MET A 78 3.09 7.46 -4.98
CA MET A 78 4.23 6.54 -4.85
C MET A 78 5.21 6.95 -3.73
N ARG A 79 5.26 8.25 -3.38
CA ARG A 79 6.04 8.74 -2.25
C ARG A 79 5.53 8.23 -0.91
N HIS A 80 4.23 7.94 -0.80
CA HIS A 80 3.59 7.37 0.40
C HIS A 80 3.41 5.86 0.30
N THR A 81 3.95 5.21 -0.74
CA THR A 81 3.75 3.77 -0.97
C THR A 81 4.86 2.94 -0.33
N VAL A 82 4.45 1.82 0.28
CA VAL A 82 5.31 0.73 0.77
C VAL A 82 4.90 -0.55 0.03
N ILE A 83 5.87 -1.29 -0.51
CA ILE A 83 5.63 -2.57 -1.19
C ILE A 83 5.62 -3.69 -0.15
N LEU A 84 4.52 -4.44 -0.06
CA LEU A 84 4.38 -5.60 0.81
C LEU A 84 4.48 -6.87 -0.02
N PHE A 85 5.58 -7.60 0.11
CA PHE A 85 5.71 -8.92 -0.49
C PHE A 85 5.03 -9.97 0.39
N THR A 86 4.07 -10.71 -0.16
CA THR A 86 3.50 -11.89 0.50
C THR A 86 4.33 -13.13 0.17
N HIS A 87 4.10 -14.23 0.88
CA HIS A 87 4.85 -15.48 0.75
C HIS A 87 6.33 -15.33 1.17
N LYS A 88 6.58 -14.68 2.32
CA LYS A 88 7.93 -14.52 2.89
C LYS A 88 8.66 -15.86 3.06
N GLU A 89 7.93 -16.96 3.30
CA GLU A 89 8.48 -18.31 3.42
C GLU A 89 9.23 -18.79 2.17
N ASP A 90 8.94 -18.20 1.00
CA ASP A 90 9.58 -18.54 -0.28
C ASP A 90 11.00 -17.92 -0.42
N LEU A 91 11.47 -17.12 0.54
CA LEU A 91 12.85 -16.60 0.54
C LEU A 91 13.91 -17.69 0.82
N VAL A 92 13.54 -18.82 1.43
CA VAL A 92 14.43 -19.99 1.69
C VAL A 92 15.85 -19.62 2.19
N GLY A 93 15.95 -18.67 3.13
CA GLY A 93 17.22 -18.24 3.73
C GLY A 93 17.93 -17.08 3.01
N GLU A 94 17.38 -16.57 1.91
CA GLU A 94 17.76 -15.29 1.30
C GLU A 94 17.12 -14.12 2.08
N SER A 95 17.81 -12.98 2.15
CA SER A 95 17.19 -11.77 2.68
C SER A 95 16.29 -11.11 1.64
N LEU A 96 15.27 -10.37 2.06
CA LEU A 96 14.43 -9.61 1.13
C LEU A 96 15.25 -8.58 0.33
N ASP A 97 16.27 -8.00 0.95
CA ASP A 97 17.17 -7.05 0.30
C ASP A 97 17.98 -7.70 -0.82
N ASP A 98 18.47 -8.92 -0.61
CA ASP A 98 19.19 -9.69 -1.64
C ASP A 98 18.25 -10.04 -2.80
N TYR A 99 17.03 -10.50 -2.51
CA TYR A 99 16.02 -10.77 -3.54
C TYR A 99 15.76 -9.53 -4.42
N VAL A 100 15.52 -8.37 -3.79
CA VAL A 100 15.24 -7.11 -4.50
C VAL A 100 16.48 -6.63 -5.29
N ALA A 101 17.68 -6.83 -4.76
CA ALA A 101 18.92 -6.46 -5.44
C ALA A 101 19.19 -7.34 -6.68
N ASN A 102 18.92 -8.63 -6.57
CA ASN A 102 19.30 -9.66 -7.54
C ASN A 102 18.21 -10.00 -8.56
N THR A 103 16.96 -9.57 -8.36
CA THR A 103 15.87 -9.86 -9.31
C THR A 103 16.15 -9.35 -10.73
N ASP A 104 15.87 -10.14 -11.77
CA ASP A 104 15.97 -9.66 -13.16
C ASP A 104 14.72 -8.90 -13.64
N ASN A 105 13.70 -8.81 -12.78
CA ASN A 105 12.45 -8.12 -13.11
C ASN A 105 12.63 -6.59 -13.11
N LEU A 106 12.75 -6.02 -14.31
CA LEU A 106 12.99 -4.58 -14.48
C LEU A 106 11.82 -3.72 -14.01
N GLN A 107 10.58 -4.19 -14.18
CA GLN A 107 9.39 -3.47 -13.70
C GLN A 107 9.38 -3.38 -12.17
N LEU A 108 9.69 -4.48 -11.49
CA LEU A 108 9.82 -4.50 -10.03
C LEU A 108 10.95 -3.58 -9.56
N LYS A 109 12.12 -3.62 -10.24
CA LYS A 109 13.23 -2.70 -9.94
C LYS A 109 12.84 -1.23 -10.08
N SER A 110 12.03 -0.89 -11.10
CA SER A 110 11.49 0.47 -11.27
C SER A 110 10.57 0.84 -10.11
N LEU A 111 9.60 -0.02 -9.81
CA LEU A 111 8.64 0.22 -8.73
C LEU A 111 9.33 0.42 -7.38
N VAL A 112 10.32 -0.42 -7.04
CA VAL A 112 11.11 -0.28 -5.81
C VAL A 112 11.79 1.09 -5.73
N ARG A 113 12.33 1.60 -6.85
CA ARG A 113 12.95 2.93 -6.88
C ARG A 113 11.94 4.05 -6.73
N GLU A 114 10.80 3.95 -7.40
CA GLU A 114 9.70 4.93 -7.31
C GLU A 114 9.11 4.99 -5.89
N CYS A 115 9.04 3.85 -5.20
CA CYS A 115 8.66 3.74 -3.80
C CYS A 115 9.83 3.99 -2.84
N GLY A 116 10.91 4.65 -3.26
CA GLY A 116 12.02 5.05 -2.39
C GLY A 116 12.67 3.89 -1.62
N ARG A 117 12.69 2.69 -2.21
CA ARG A 117 13.18 1.45 -1.60
C ARG A 117 12.47 1.08 -0.28
N ARG A 118 11.18 1.41 -0.17
CA ARG A 118 10.33 1.01 0.96
C ARG A 118 9.60 -0.29 0.62
N TYR A 119 10.04 -1.38 1.24
CA TYR A 119 9.41 -2.68 1.11
C TYR A 119 9.56 -3.50 2.40
N CYS A 120 8.70 -4.49 2.57
CA CYS A 120 8.76 -5.50 3.63
C CYS A 120 8.12 -6.82 3.13
N ALA A 121 8.33 -7.92 3.86
CA ALA A 121 7.76 -9.22 3.50
C ALA A 121 6.94 -9.81 4.63
N PHE A 122 5.82 -10.45 4.28
CA PHE A 122 4.87 -11.09 5.18
C PHE A 122 4.67 -12.56 4.82
N ASN A 123 4.72 -13.41 5.83
CA ASN A 123 4.10 -14.72 5.81
C ASN A 123 2.72 -14.56 6.44
N ASN A 124 1.67 -14.57 5.63
CA ASN A 124 0.29 -14.39 6.11
C ASN A 124 -0.23 -15.59 6.93
N ARG A 125 0.53 -16.69 6.99
CA ARG A 125 0.24 -17.87 7.82
C ARG A 125 1.03 -17.85 9.13
N ALA A 126 1.94 -16.90 9.31
CA ALA A 126 2.71 -16.75 10.53
C ALA A 126 1.79 -16.50 11.73
N THR A 127 2.16 -17.06 12.87
CA THR A 127 1.47 -16.87 14.15
C THR A 127 2.49 -16.62 15.25
N GLY A 128 2.05 -16.07 16.38
CA GLY A 128 2.92 -15.85 17.54
C GLY A 128 4.05 -14.86 17.25
N GLU A 129 5.29 -15.27 17.51
CA GLU A 129 6.45 -14.38 17.43
C GLU A 129 6.76 -13.91 16.01
N GLU A 130 6.71 -14.80 15.01
CA GLU A 130 6.97 -14.43 13.61
C GLU A 130 5.97 -13.38 13.11
N GLN A 131 4.68 -13.53 13.48
CA GLN A 131 3.64 -12.56 13.14
C GLN A 131 3.90 -11.18 13.78
N ARG A 132 4.36 -11.18 15.04
CA ARG A 132 4.71 -9.95 15.75
C ARG A 132 5.93 -9.26 15.11
N GLU A 133 6.95 -10.03 14.75
CA GLU A 133 8.18 -9.51 14.15
C GLU A 133 7.94 -8.87 12.78
N GLN A 134 7.19 -9.54 11.89
CA GLN A 134 6.86 -8.94 10.58
C GLN A 134 6.01 -7.67 10.72
N LEU A 135 5.12 -7.61 11.73
CA LEU A 135 4.35 -6.40 12.01
C LEU A 135 5.27 -5.26 12.46
N LEU A 136 6.21 -5.52 13.37
CA LEU A 136 7.19 -4.52 13.82
C LEU A 136 8.09 -4.05 12.67
N GLU A 137 8.48 -4.94 11.77
CA GLU A 137 9.24 -4.61 10.56
C GLU A 137 8.47 -3.62 9.66
N LEU A 138 7.18 -3.91 9.40
CA LEU A 138 6.31 -2.99 8.66
C LEU A 138 6.19 -1.64 9.37
N MET A 139 5.95 -1.64 10.68
CA MET A 139 5.83 -0.40 11.45
C MET A 139 7.11 0.43 11.38
N ALA A 140 8.29 -0.18 11.46
CA ALA A 140 9.56 0.53 11.32
C ALA A 140 9.75 1.17 9.93
N VAL A 141 9.25 0.53 8.86
CA VAL A 141 9.22 1.10 7.50
C VAL A 141 8.27 2.29 7.44
N ILE A 142 7.08 2.19 8.04
CA ILE A 142 6.09 3.26 8.12
C ILE A 142 6.64 4.45 8.92
N GLU A 143 7.26 4.23 10.06
CA GLU A 143 7.86 5.28 10.88
C GLU A 143 9.01 6.00 10.18
N ARG A 144 9.77 5.29 9.33
CA ARG A 144 10.78 5.92 8.48
C ARG A 144 10.11 6.82 7.44
N LEU A 145 9.07 6.32 6.77
CA LEU A 145 8.30 7.09 5.80
C LEU A 145 7.67 8.35 6.41
N GLU A 146 7.07 8.24 7.59
CA GLU A 146 6.50 9.39 8.31
C GLU A 146 7.57 10.44 8.61
N ARG A 147 8.77 10.03 9.02
CA ARG A 147 9.89 10.97 9.23
C ARG A 147 10.37 11.62 7.94
N GLU A 148 10.41 10.87 6.83
CA GLU A 148 10.77 11.40 5.50
C GLU A 148 9.77 12.46 5.01
N LEU A 149 8.52 12.39 5.48
CA LEU A 149 7.41 13.23 5.04
C LEU A 149 6.91 14.20 6.12
N ASP A 150 7.65 14.36 7.23
CA ASP A 150 7.25 15.20 8.37
C ASP A 150 5.83 14.92 8.90
N GLY A 151 5.42 13.64 8.86
CA GLY A 151 4.10 13.18 9.29
C GLY A 151 2.96 13.51 8.32
N ALA A 152 3.25 14.05 7.13
CA ALA A 152 2.23 14.38 6.16
C ALA A 152 1.56 13.11 5.58
N PHE A 153 0.23 13.14 5.49
CA PHE A 153 -0.54 12.18 4.71
C PHE A 153 -0.60 12.61 3.24
N TYR A 154 -0.87 11.65 2.34
CA TYR A 154 -1.07 11.95 0.93
C TYR A 154 -2.41 12.62 0.71
N THR A 155 -2.48 13.67 -0.11
CA THR A 155 -3.76 14.33 -0.45
C THR A 155 -3.77 14.84 -1.89
N ASN A 156 -4.96 15.06 -2.43
CA ASN A 156 -5.24 15.65 -3.74
C ASN A 156 -6.65 16.28 -3.73
N ASP A 157 -7.08 16.87 -4.84
CA ASP A 157 -8.37 17.56 -4.94
C ASP A 157 -9.57 16.66 -4.55
N LEU A 158 -9.53 15.37 -4.95
CA LEU A 158 -10.60 14.42 -4.62
C LEU A 158 -10.66 14.08 -3.13
N PHE A 159 -9.53 14.05 -2.43
CA PHE A 159 -9.51 13.92 -0.97
C PHE A 159 -10.07 15.16 -0.27
N PHE A 160 -9.81 16.35 -0.82
CA PHE A 160 -10.38 17.59 -0.30
C PHE A 160 -11.90 17.61 -0.47
N ASP A 161 -12.41 17.24 -1.65
CA ASP A 161 -13.86 17.11 -1.89
C ASP A 161 -14.50 16.07 -0.95
N ALA A 162 -13.87 14.91 -0.79
CA ALA A 162 -14.32 13.88 0.14
C ALA A 162 -14.39 14.38 1.59
N GLN A 163 -13.41 15.19 2.02
CA GLN A 163 -13.38 15.79 3.35
C GLN A 163 -14.51 16.81 3.54
N ILE A 164 -14.81 17.63 2.53
CA ILE A 164 -15.94 18.58 2.58
C ILE A 164 -17.26 17.82 2.71
N LEU A 165 -17.45 16.76 1.93
CA LEU A 165 -18.68 15.94 1.98
C LEU A 165 -18.90 15.30 3.35
N GLN A 166 -17.83 14.88 4.04
CA GLN A 166 -17.92 14.35 5.40
C GLN A 166 -18.29 15.41 6.44
N GLN A 167 -17.90 16.67 6.23
CA GLN A 167 -18.16 17.77 7.16
C GLN A 167 -19.48 18.50 6.89
N GLY A 168 -19.97 18.48 5.65
CA GLY A 168 -21.21 19.13 5.21
C GLY A 168 -22.49 18.32 5.42
N GLY A 169 -22.40 17.07 5.90
CA GLY A 169 -23.54 16.18 6.16
C GLY A 169 -24.21 16.38 7.54
N GLY A 170 -24.27 17.62 8.04
CA GLY A 170 -24.91 18.00 9.31
C GLY A 170 -26.29 18.61 9.16
#